data_AF-A0A031LW63-F1
#
_entry.id   AF-A0A031LW63-F1
#
_cell.length_a   1.000
_cell.length_b   1.000
_cell.length_c   1.000
_cell.angle_alpha   90.00
_cell.angle_beta   90.00
_cell.angle_gamma   90.00
#
_symmetry.space_group_name_H-M   'P 1'
#
loop_
_entity.id
_entity.type
_entity.pdbx_description
1 polymer ?
#
loop_
_entity_poly.entity_id
_entity_poly.type
_entity_poly.pdbx_seq_one_letter_code
_entity_poly.pdbx_strand_id
1 'polypeptide(L)'
;MNNDKLYLILPLVTLLTACQPEHAIEQAALEQKFICTSLIDGFLKVTHNSHYRFTKSIESPDQQKIYLYTVSSDHAVKLNSPTQKNLNFQCDDSKKQTYQVFLLDQTSKTKQPILSFHLPQTAELKQFTAYTLKND
;
A
#
# COMPACT_ATOMS: atom_id res chain seq x y z
N MET A 1 -55.38 -23.69 -26.42
CA MET A 1 -54.46 -23.40 -27.55
C MET A 1 -54.97 -22.14 -28.22
N ASN A 2 -54.31 -20.99 -28.36
CA ASN A 2 -52.98 -20.44 -28.14
C ASN A 2 -53.20 -18.91 -28.27
N ASN A 3 -52.48 -17.94 -27.72
CA ASN A 3 -51.40 -17.81 -26.77
C ASN A 3 -51.45 -16.35 -26.30
N ASP A 4 -51.38 -16.13 -25.00
CA ASP A 4 -51.14 -14.84 -24.39
C ASP A 4 -49.84 -14.22 -24.90
N LYS A 5 -49.93 -12.99 -25.41
CA LYS A 5 -48.77 -12.09 -25.55
C LYS A 5 -49.21 -10.65 -25.27
N LEU A 6 -49.45 -10.35 -24.00
CA LEU A 6 -49.40 -8.97 -23.53
C LEU A 6 -48.08 -8.78 -22.79
N TYR A 7 -47.17 -8.12 -23.49
CA TYR A 7 -45.85 -7.68 -23.05
C TYR A 7 -46.00 -6.80 -21.80
N LEU A 8 -45.67 -7.33 -20.62
CA LEU A 8 -45.45 -6.51 -19.43
C LEU A 8 -43.96 -6.59 -19.09
N ILE A 9 -43.19 -5.69 -19.72
CA ILE A 9 -41.80 -5.40 -19.34
C ILE A 9 -41.86 -4.74 -17.97
N LEU A 10 -41.77 -5.54 -16.91
CA LEU A 10 -41.62 -5.04 -15.56
C LEU A 10 -40.15 -4.59 -15.40
N PRO A 11 -39.86 -3.31 -15.13
CA PRO A 11 -38.49 -2.84 -15.06
C PRO A 11 -37.86 -3.42 -13.79
N LEU A 12 -37.02 -4.44 -13.97
CA LEU A 12 -36.14 -4.96 -12.91
C LEU A 12 -34.95 -3.99 -12.74
N VAL A 13 -35.23 -2.72 -12.44
CA VAL A 13 -34.22 -1.66 -12.29
C VAL A 13 -34.54 -0.81 -11.08
N THR A 14 -34.69 -1.43 -9.91
CA THR A 14 -34.56 -0.74 -8.63
C THR A 14 -34.07 -1.76 -7.62
N LEU A 15 -33.04 -1.41 -6.83
CA LEU A 15 -32.40 -2.16 -5.72
C LEU A 15 -30.99 -2.73 -5.98
N LEU A 16 -30.15 -2.05 -6.75
CA LEU A 16 -28.68 -2.16 -6.61
C LEU A 16 -28.09 -0.96 -5.84
N THR A 17 -28.84 -0.40 -4.88
CA THR A 17 -28.27 0.55 -3.91
C THR A 17 -27.71 -0.22 -2.72
N ALA A 18 -26.58 -0.91 -2.95
CA ALA A 18 -25.72 -1.41 -1.87
C ALA A 18 -24.27 -1.00 -2.14
N CYS A 19 -24.04 0.28 -2.46
CA CYS A 19 -22.73 0.89 -2.22
C CYS A 19 -22.71 1.38 -0.78
N GLN A 20 -22.43 0.47 0.16
CA GLN A 20 -22.11 0.85 1.53
C GLN A 20 -20.74 1.55 1.56
N PRO A 21 -20.54 2.54 2.45
CA PRO A 21 -19.29 3.31 2.55
C PRO A 21 -18.08 2.51 3.07
N GLU A 22 -18.22 1.20 3.33
CA GLU A 22 -17.12 0.32 3.74
C GLU A 22 -15.96 0.30 2.74
N HIS A 23 -16.24 0.50 1.46
CA HIS A 23 -15.20 0.59 0.42
C HIS A 23 -14.23 1.77 0.60
N ALA A 24 -14.66 2.88 1.21
CA ALA A 24 -13.80 4.06 1.35
C ALA A 24 -12.67 3.82 2.36
N ILE A 25 -12.94 3.06 3.44
CA ILE A 25 -11.96 2.72 4.46
C ILE A 25 -10.95 1.70 3.91
N GLU A 26 -11.43 0.70 3.17
CA GLU A 26 -10.56 -0.28 2.51
C GLU A 26 -9.65 0.36 1.45
N GLN A 27 -10.19 1.30 0.67
CA GLN A 27 -9.41 2.04 -0.33
C GLN A 27 -8.30 2.88 0.31
N ALA A 28 -8.59 3.59 1.40
CA ALA A 28 -7.57 4.36 2.13
C ALA A 28 -6.47 3.45 2.70
N ALA A 29 -6.83 2.30 3.26
CA ALA A 29 -5.87 1.33 3.77
C ALA A 29 -4.99 0.71 2.66
N LEU A 30 -5.57 0.51 1.46
CA LEU A 30 -4.85 0.02 0.28
C LEU A 30 -3.86 1.07 -0.24
N GLU A 31 -4.28 2.33 -0.32
CA GLU A 31 -3.43 3.45 -0.73
C GLU A 31 -2.24 3.62 0.21
N GLN A 32 -2.50 3.65 1.53
CA GLN A 32 -1.43 3.73 2.53
C GLN A 32 -0.44 2.57 2.37
N LYS A 33 -0.94 1.34 2.20
CA LYS A 33 -0.08 0.18 1.97
C LYS A 33 0.81 0.39 0.74
N PHE A 34 0.23 0.82 -0.38
CA PHE A 34 0.95 1.04 -1.62
C PHE A 34 2.05 2.09 -1.46
N ILE A 35 1.75 3.23 -0.83
CA ILE A 35 2.71 4.30 -0.58
C ILE A 35 3.85 3.78 0.30
N CYS A 36 3.52 3.18 1.44
CA CYS A 36 4.52 2.66 2.38
C CYS A 36 5.43 1.60 1.74
N THR A 37 4.88 0.63 0.99
CA THR A 37 5.71 -0.37 0.31
C THR A 37 6.60 0.27 -0.75
N SER A 38 6.08 1.22 -1.53
CA SER A 38 6.84 1.91 -2.58
C SER A 38 8.01 2.73 -2.00
N LEU A 39 7.76 3.42 -0.89
CA LEU A 39 8.79 4.19 -0.18
C LEU A 39 9.90 3.29 0.38
N ILE A 40 9.52 2.16 1.00
CA ILE A 40 10.49 1.19 1.55
C ILE A 40 11.29 0.53 0.41
N ASP A 41 10.62 0.12 -0.67
CA ASP A 41 11.28 -0.46 -1.85
C ASP A 41 12.27 0.54 -2.49
N GLY A 42 11.88 1.81 -2.57
CA GLY A 42 12.75 2.89 -3.02
C GLY A 42 13.99 3.03 -2.14
N PHE A 43 13.81 3.10 -0.82
CA PHE A 43 14.90 3.14 0.16
C PHE A 43 15.85 1.94 0.03
N LEU A 44 15.31 0.72 -0.08
CA LEU A 44 16.09 -0.49 -0.24
C LEU A 44 16.91 -0.46 -1.53
N LYS A 45 16.36 0.07 -2.63
CA LYS A 45 17.08 0.22 -3.91
C LYS A 45 18.25 1.20 -3.78
N VAL A 46 18.02 2.39 -3.24
CA VAL A 46 19.09 3.42 -3.13
C VAL A 46 20.18 3.04 -2.13
N THR A 47 19.88 2.17 -1.17
CA THR A 47 20.86 1.65 -0.19
C THR A 47 21.53 0.34 -0.61
N HIS A 48 21.38 -0.10 -1.86
CA HIS A 48 21.93 -1.37 -2.38
C HIS A 48 21.37 -2.65 -1.71
N ASN A 49 20.21 -2.55 -1.07
CA ASN A 49 19.48 -3.66 -0.44
C ASN A 49 18.29 -4.14 -1.29
N SER A 50 18.37 -3.98 -2.61
CA SER A 50 17.32 -4.33 -3.57
C SER A 50 17.01 -5.82 -3.68
N HIS A 51 17.70 -6.69 -2.93
CA HIS A 51 17.41 -8.12 -2.83
C HIS A 51 16.35 -8.45 -1.77
N TYR A 52 15.99 -7.49 -0.92
CA TYR A 52 14.87 -7.64 0.00
C TYR A 52 13.53 -7.46 -0.73
N ARG A 53 12.53 -8.23 -0.33
CA ARG A 53 11.17 -8.19 -0.88
C ARG A 53 10.15 -8.14 0.24
N PHE A 54 9.09 -7.37 0.02
CA PHE A 54 7.93 -7.35 0.90
C PHE A 54 7.32 -8.75 0.99
N THR A 55 7.08 -9.22 2.21
CA THR A 55 6.46 -10.52 2.46
C THR A 55 5.04 -10.34 2.98
N LYS A 56 4.88 -9.58 4.05
CA LYS A 56 3.61 -9.37 4.72
C LYS A 56 3.65 -8.13 5.61
N SER A 57 2.46 -7.66 5.99
CA SER A 57 2.30 -6.68 7.06
C SER A 57 1.61 -7.33 8.26
N ILE A 58 1.99 -6.94 9.47
CA ILE A 58 1.33 -7.32 10.71
C ILE A 58 0.96 -6.08 11.51
N GLU A 59 -0.05 -6.19 12.38
CA GLU A 59 -0.37 -5.14 13.34
C GLU A 59 0.44 -5.36 14.62
N SER A 60 1.02 -4.28 15.15
CA SER A 60 1.66 -4.27 16.45
C SER A 60 0.62 -4.12 17.56
N PRO A 61 0.98 -4.42 18.83
CA PRO A 61 0.11 -4.18 19.98
C PRO A 61 -0.36 -2.72 20.11
N ASP A 62 0.44 -1.77 19.63
CA ASP A 62 0.14 -0.34 19.63
C ASP A 62 -0.67 0.09 18.39
N GLN A 63 -1.31 -0.86 17.70
CA GLN A 63 -2.10 -0.65 16.47
C GLN A 63 -1.29 -0.04 15.30
N GLN A 64 0.03 -0.26 15.28
CA GLN A 64 0.89 0.21 14.21
C GLN A 64 1.17 -0.89 13.20
N LYS A 65 1.18 -0.54 11.91
CA LYS A 65 1.42 -1.51 10.84
C LYS A 65 2.92 -1.71 10.64
N ILE A 66 3.38 -2.94 10.83
CA ILE A 66 4.76 -3.36 10.61
C ILE A 66 4.85 -4.08 9.27
N TYR A 67 5.75 -3.66 8.40
CA TYR A 67 6.03 -4.23 7.08
C TYR A 67 7.28 -5.10 7.16
N LEU A 68 7.14 -6.39 6.85
CA LEU A 68 8.21 -7.37 6.93
C LEU A 68 8.82 -7.60 5.55
N TYR A 69 10.15 -7.52 5.49
CA TYR A 69 10.94 -7.74 4.30
C TYR A 69 11.96 -8.85 4.52
N THR A 70 11.96 -9.83 3.62
CA THR A 70 12.90 -10.95 3.64
C THR A 70 13.77 -10.92 2.40
N VAL A 71 14.94 -11.55 2.46
CA VAL A 71 15.79 -11.74 1.29
C VAL A 71 15.05 -12.61 0.27
N SER A 72 15.05 -12.19 -0.99
CA SER A 72 14.49 -12.95 -2.10
C SER A 72 15.22 -14.29 -2.26
N SER A 73 14.48 -15.33 -2.63
CA SER A 73 14.98 -16.70 -2.87
C SER A 73 16.20 -16.73 -3.79
N ASP A 74 16.24 -15.85 -4.80
CA ASP A 74 17.31 -15.77 -5.80
C ASP A 74 18.64 -15.31 -5.20
N HIS A 75 18.57 -14.70 -4.02
CA HIS A 75 19.72 -14.23 -3.23
C HIS A 75 19.90 -15.00 -1.93
N ALA A 76 19.01 -15.96 -1.60
CA ALA A 76 18.91 -16.57 -0.28
C ALA A 76 19.99 -17.61 0.04
N VAL A 77 20.77 -18.08 -0.95
CA VAL A 77 21.73 -19.17 -0.71
C VAL A 77 23.04 -18.97 -1.49
N LYS A 78 24.09 -18.63 -0.75
CA LYS A 78 25.47 -18.97 -1.10
C LYS A 78 26.06 -19.75 0.08
N LEU A 79 26.62 -20.93 -0.18
CA LEU A 79 27.34 -21.72 0.82
C LEU A 79 28.42 -20.82 1.46
N ASN A 80 28.47 -20.76 2.80
CA ASN A 80 29.35 -19.90 3.61
C ASN A 80 29.07 -18.38 3.60
N SER A 81 27.89 -17.92 3.18
CA SER A 81 27.51 -16.52 3.36
C SER A 81 26.84 -16.27 4.71
N PRO A 82 27.08 -15.10 5.35
CA PRO A 82 26.41 -14.75 6.60
C PRO A 82 24.90 -14.69 6.41
N THR A 83 24.16 -15.27 7.37
CA THR A 83 22.70 -15.24 7.37
C THR A 83 22.20 -13.81 7.48
N GLN A 84 21.53 -13.32 6.44
CA GLN A 84 20.94 -12.00 6.43
C GLN A 84 19.65 -11.99 7.28
N LYS A 85 19.54 -11.00 8.17
CA LYS A 85 18.35 -10.84 9.03
C LYS A 85 17.18 -10.27 8.23
N ASN A 86 15.96 -10.56 8.67
CA ASN A 86 14.75 -9.91 8.17
C ASN A 86 14.73 -8.44 8.59
N LEU A 87 14.21 -7.58 7.71
CA LEU A 87 14.02 -6.16 7.98
C LEU A 87 12.56 -5.89 8.32
N ASN A 88 12.35 -5.16 9.39
CA ASN A 88 11.02 -4.74 9.82
C ASN A 88 10.95 -3.22 9.73
N PHE A 89 9.92 -2.73 9.05
CA PHE A 89 9.70 -1.30 8.89
C PHE A 89 8.36 -0.91 9.51
N GLN A 90 8.32 0.29 10.07
CA GLN A 90 7.07 0.96 10.41
C GLN A 90 6.88 2.14 9.48
N CYS A 91 5.66 2.36 9.03
CA CYS A 91 5.31 3.49 8.18
C CYS A 91 4.07 4.18 8.75
N ASP A 92 4.25 5.42 9.21
CA ASP A 92 3.22 6.21 9.86
C ASP A 92 2.79 7.35 8.93
N ASP A 93 1.47 7.52 8.73
CA ASP A 93 0.92 8.78 8.18
C ASP A 93 0.69 9.73 9.36
N SER A 94 1.71 10.52 9.68
CA SER A 94 1.73 11.31 10.92
C SER A 94 0.76 12.50 10.85
N LYS A 95 0.49 13.02 9.65
CA LYS A 95 -0.29 14.25 9.42
C LYS A 95 -0.85 14.28 7.99
N LYS A 96 -1.80 13.40 7.68
CA LYS A 96 -2.58 13.33 6.42
C LYS A 96 -1.79 13.86 5.22
N GLN A 97 -1.01 12.99 4.57
CA GLN A 97 -0.07 13.26 3.45
C GLN A 97 1.42 13.34 3.84
N THR A 98 1.77 13.11 5.11
CA THR A 98 3.18 13.04 5.52
C THR A 98 3.49 11.66 6.05
N TYR A 99 4.22 10.89 5.24
CA TYR A 99 4.62 9.52 5.52
C TYR A 99 6.02 9.50 6.12
N GLN A 100 6.16 8.89 7.29
CA GLN A 100 7.45 8.65 7.92
C GLN A 100 7.71 7.16 7.97
N VAL A 101 8.85 6.75 7.42
CA VAL A 101 9.30 5.35 7.42
C VAL A 101 10.43 5.21 8.42
N PHE A 102 10.33 4.16 9.23
CA PHE A 102 11.30 3.82 10.24
C PHE A 102 11.75 2.37 10.10
N LEU A 103 13.05 2.15 10.29
CA LEU A 103 13.62 0.82 10.46
C LEU A 103 13.51 0.41 11.93
N LEU A 104 12.99 -0.78 12.18
CA LEU A 104 12.89 -1.36 13.52
C LEU A 104 14.04 -2.33 13.75
N ASP A 105 14.89 -2.02 14.73
CA ASP A 105 15.90 -2.96 15.19
C ASP A 105 15.28 -3.93 16.21
N GLN A 106 15.20 -5.19 15.81
CA GLN A 106 14.64 -6.27 16.64
C GLN A 106 15.49 -6.57 17.88
N THR A 107 16.77 -6.22 17.87
CA THR A 107 17.75 -6.53 18.92
C THR A 107 17.70 -5.50 20.04
N SER A 108 17.72 -4.22 19.67
CA SER A 108 17.72 -3.08 20.60
C SER A 108 16.33 -2.54 20.91
N LYS A 109 15.29 -3.01 20.20
CA LYS A 109 13.92 -2.46 20.24
C LYS A 109 13.88 -0.96 19.94
N THR A 110 14.83 -0.45 19.15
CA THR A 110 14.85 0.95 18.73
C THR A 110 14.22 1.13 17.36
N LYS A 111 13.61 2.30 17.16
CA LYS A 111 13.01 2.74 15.91
C LYS A 111 13.87 3.87 15.34
N GLN A 112 14.42 3.69 14.14
CA GLN A 112 15.25 4.70 13.48
C GLN A 112 14.53 5.29 12.27
N PRO A 113 14.37 6.63 12.18
CA PRO A 113 13.77 7.25 11.00
C PRO A 113 14.72 7.13 9.81
N ILE A 114 14.21 6.64 8.67
CA ILE A 114 15.02 6.42 7.46
C ILE A 114 14.53 7.24 6.26
N LEU A 115 13.25 7.63 6.26
CA LEU A 115 12.67 8.41 5.18
C LEU A 115 11.48 9.21 5.70
N SER A 116 11.35 10.45 5.22
CA SER A 116 10.16 11.26 5.35
C SER A 116 9.73 11.71 3.96
N PHE A 117 8.46 11.53 3.65
CA PHE A 117 7.90 11.88 2.35
C PHE A 117 6.61 12.67 2.53
N HIS A 118 6.55 13.83 1.88
CA HIS A 118 5.36 14.65 1.83
C HIS A 118 4.70 14.47 0.46
N LEU A 119 3.49 13.92 0.47
CA LEU A 119 2.70 13.74 -0.75
C LEU A 119 2.04 15.08 -1.11
N PRO A 120 2.32 15.66 -2.29
CA PRO A 120 1.66 16.89 -2.73
C PRO A 120 0.15 16.72 -2.82
N GLN A 121 -0.59 17.82 -2.70
CA GLN A 121 -2.04 17.78 -2.84
C GLN A 121 -2.44 17.41 -4.28
N THR A 122 -3.62 16.82 -4.48
CA THR A 122 -4.10 16.39 -5.81
C THR A 122 -4.08 17.51 -6.86
N ALA A 123 -4.34 18.76 -6.45
CA ALA A 123 -4.26 19.92 -7.32
C ALA A 123 -2.81 20.18 -7.82
N GLU A 124 -1.82 19.93 -6.97
CA GLU A 124 -0.39 20.06 -7.28
C GLU A 124 0.10 18.86 -8.08
N LEU A 125 -0.37 17.64 -7.78
CA LEU A 125 -0.05 16.43 -8.54
C LEU A 125 -0.41 16.56 -10.02
N LYS A 126 -1.53 17.22 -10.36
CA LYS A 126 -1.91 17.50 -11.75
C LYS A 126 -0.85 18.32 -12.51
N GLN A 127 -0.05 19.12 -11.83
CA GLN A 127 1.06 19.87 -12.42
C GLN A 127 2.30 19.00 -12.68
N PHE A 128 2.43 17.87 -11.95
CA PHE A 128 3.55 16.94 -12.07
C PHE A 128 3.27 15.77 -13.03
N THR A 129 2.02 15.61 -13.48
CA THR A 129 1.66 14.61 -14.49
C THR A 129 1.62 15.23 -15.88
N ALA A 130 2.11 14.52 -16.89
CA ALA A 130 2.02 14.94 -18.29
C ALA A 130 0.58 14.95 -18.87
N TYR A 131 -0.43 14.66 -18.05
CA TYR A 131 -1.83 14.52 -18.47
C TYR A 131 -2.62 15.80 -18.19
N THR A 132 -2.88 16.58 -19.23
CA THR A 132 -3.96 17.57 -19.22
C THR A 132 -5.27 16.87 -19.58
N LEU A 133 -6.23 16.80 -18.64
CA LEU A 133 -7.59 16.41 -18.98
C LEU A 133 -8.14 17.47 -19.93
N LYS A 134 -8.35 17.09 -21.19
CA LYS A 134 -9.06 17.92 -22.16
C LYS A 134 -10.50 17.98 -21.66
N ASN A 135 -10.92 19.15 -21.18
CA ASN A 135 -12.32 19.41 -20.88
C ASN A 135 -13.04 19.49 -22.24
N ASP A 136 -13.92 18.53 -22.51
CA ASP A 136 -14.94 18.64 -23.55
C ASP A 136 -16.12 19.50 -23.04
#